data_AF-A0A6B3HHQ9-F1
#
_entry.id   AF-A0A6B3HHQ9-F1
#
_cell.length_a   1.000
_cell.length_b   1.000
_cell.length_c   1.000
_cell.angle_alpha   90.00
_cell.angle_beta   90.00
_cell.angle_gamma   90.00
#
_symmetry.space_group_name_H-M   'P 1'
#
loop_
_entity.id
_entity.type
_entity.pdbx_description
1 polymer ?
#
loop_
_entity_poly.entity_id
_entity_poly.type
_entity_poly.pdbx_seq_one_letter_code
_entity_poly.pdbx_strand_id
1 'polypeptide(L)'
;AQVPATAAALAAYFERVRPELALGPEAADVDDFLRNPPVHPLLRPARALVWRRVAALAYQSLPPYAHALYGRPAPPPATVDRRLRATGAVLRAIPDRLRWQLPPGHILKAMARLGPGSRPAAYRLRREAAILDGPGRAQR
;
A
#
# COMPACT_ATOMS: atom_id res chain seq x y z
N ALA A 1 2.14 9.40 -22.44
CA ALA A 1 2.28 10.14 -21.17
C ALA A 1 3.70 9.93 -20.64
N GLN A 2 4.36 10.99 -20.19
CA GLN A 2 5.69 10.91 -19.59
C GLN A 2 5.55 10.43 -18.14
N VAL A 3 6.19 9.34 -17.77
CA VAL A 3 6.15 8.79 -16.41
C VAL A 3 7.04 9.67 -15.50
N PRO A 4 6.56 10.13 -14.33
CA PRO A 4 7.36 10.94 -13.42
C PRO A 4 8.66 10.23 -13.04
N ALA A 5 9.81 10.86 -13.30
CA ALA A 5 11.12 10.31 -12.98
C ALA A 5 11.62 10.69 -11.57
N THR A 6 10.93 11.61 -10.88
CA THR A 6 11.30 12.13 -9.55
C THR A 6 10.09 12.26 -8.65
N ALA A 7 10.33 12.25 -7.33
CA ALA A 7 9.27 12.46 -6.34
C ALA A 7 8.59 13.84 -6.48
N ALA A 8 9.36 14.88 -6.81
CA ALA A 8 8.81 16.22 -7.06
C ALA A 8 7.89 16.24 -8.30
N ALA A 9 8.28 15.57 -9.39
CA ALA A 9 7.44 15.43 -10.57
C ALA A 9 6.16 14.63 -10.28
N LEU A 10 6.25 13.60 -9.43
CA LEU A 10 5.10 12.81 -9.00
C LEU A 10 4.13 13.63 -8.12
N ALA A 11 4.66 14.45 -7.21
CA ALA A 11 3.84 15.35 -6.39
C ALA A 11 3.10 16.38 -7.27
N ALA A 12 3.80 17.00 -8.22
CA ALA A 12 3.18 17.92 -9.18
C ALA A 12 2.10 17.24 -10.04
N TYR A 13 2.33 15.98 -10.43
CA TYR A 13 1.32 15.18 -11.12
C TYR A 13 0.06 14.98 -10.27
N PHE A 14 0.20 14.62 -8.99
CA PHE A 14 -0.96 14.43 -8.11
C PHE A 14 -1.72 15.73 -7.86
N GLU A 15 -1.05 16.87 -7.67
CA GLU A 15 -1.71 18.17 -7.54
C GLU A 15 -2.53 18.52 -8.80
N ARG A 16 -2.03 18.17 -9.99
CA ARG A 16 -2.74 18.40 -11.25
C ARG A 16 -3.97 17.51 -11.43
N VAL A 17 -3.88 16.21 -11.08
CA VAL A 17 -4.95 15.23 -11.32
C VAL A 17 -6.01 15.23 -10.22
N ARG A 18 -5.65 15.60 -8.99
CA ARG A 18 -6.56 15.57 -7.83
C ARG A 18 -7.91 16.28 -8.05
N PRO A 19 -7.99 17.46 -8.70
CA PRO A 19 -9.27 18.14 -8.95
C PRO A 19 -10.19 17.39 -9.91
N GLU A 20 -9.63 16.50 -10.73
CA GLU A 20 -10.38 15.68 -11.70
C GLU A 20 -11.02 14.44 -11.06
N LEU A 21 -10.64 14.11 -9.80
CA LEU A 21 -11.16 12.94 -9.11
C LEU A 21 -12.58 13.18 -8.58
N ALA A 22 -13.50 12.31 -8.96
CA ALA A 22 -14.88 12.31 -8.50
C ALA A 22 -15.25 10.95 -7.88
N LEU A 23 -16.14 10.97 -6.88
CA LEU A 23 -16.78 9.76 -6.36
C LEU A 23 -17.88 9.34 -7.34
N GLY A 24 -17.53 8.53 -8.33
CA GLY A 24 -18.50 7.91 -9.23
C GLY A 24 -19.18 6.68 -8.61
N PRO A 25 -20.31 6.21 -9.18
CA PRO A 25 -20.97 4.98 -8.77
C PRO A 25 -20.02 3.78 -8.73
N GLU A 26 -19.15 3.64 -9.74
CA GLU A 26 -18.18 2.56 -9.84
C GLU A 26 -17.13 2.64 -8.73
N ALA A 27 -16.73 3.84 -8.34
CA ALA A 27 -15.80 4.04 -7.22
C ALA A 27 -16.44 3.66 -5.88
N ALA A 28 -17.74 3.93 -5.71
CA ALA A 28 -18.50 3.49 -4.54
C ALA A 28 -18.63 1.96 -4.50
N ASP A 29 -18.95 1.32 -5.63
CA ASP A 29 -19.04 -0.14 -5.73
C ASP A 29 -17.69 -0.81 -5.38
N VAL A 30 -16.58 -0.24 -5.86
CA VAL A 30 -15.24 -0.73 -5.54
C VAL A 30 -14.92 -0.53 -4.05
N ASP A 31 -15.26 0.62 -3.45
CA ASP A 31 -15.07 0.83 -2.00
C ASP A 31 -15.86 -0.21 -1.18
N ASP A 32 -17.12 -0.46 -1.55
CA ASP A 32 -17.97 -1.42 -0.88
C ASP A 32 -17.44 -2.85 -1.03
N PHE A 33 -16.98 -3.23 -2.22
CA PHE A 33 -16.30 -4.50 -2.45
C PHE A 33 -15.06 -4.64 -1.57
N LEU A 34 -14.19 -3.63 -1.53
CA LEU A 34 -12.97 -3.66 -0.72
C LEU A 34 -13.27 -3.75 0.77
N ARG A 35 -14.35 -3.15 1.24
CA ARG A 35 -14.77 -3.20 2.65
C ARG A 35 -15.49 -4.48 3.02
N ASN A 36 -16.20 -5.07 2.07
CA ASN A 36 -17.09 -6.20 2.29
C ASN A 36 -16.86 -7.30 1.23
N PRO A 37 -15.63 -7.82 1.09
CA PRO A 37 -15.32 -8.74 0.02
C PRO A 37 -16.15 -10.03 0.19
N PRO A 38 -16.62 -10.61 -0.92
CA PRO A 38 -17.32 -11.88 -0.87
C PRO A 38 -16.36 -12.96 -0.35
N VAL A 39 -16.77 -13.65 0.71
CA VAL A 39 -16.04 -14.76 1.31
C VAL A 39 -16.95 -15.95 1.49
N HIS A 40 -16.36 -17.13 1.59
CA HIS A 40 -17.08 -18.35 1.92
C HIS A 40 -17.94 -18.13 3.20
N PRO A 41 -19.20 -18.61 3.25
CA PRO A 41 -20.12 -18.32 4.37
C PRO A 41 -19.53 -18.61 5.77
N LEU A 42 -18.70 -19.66 5.89
CA LEU A 42 -18.01 -20.03 7.13
C LEU A 42 -16.98 -18.98 7.60
N LEU A 43 -16.44 -18.16 6.70
CA LEU A 43 -15.45 -17.12 6.99
C LEU A 43 -16.10 -15.75 7.27
N ARG A 44 -17.42 -15.62 7.15
CA ARG A 44 -18.15 -14.38 7.48
C ARG A 44 -17.83 -13.80 8.85
N PRO A 45 -17.77 -14.57 9.97
CA PRO A 45 -17.45 -14.00 11.27
C PRO A 45 -15.99 -13.49 11.33
N ALA A 46 -15.05 -14.25 10.77
CA ALA A 46 -13.65 -13.84 10.69
C ALA A 46 -13.47 -12.56 9.87
N ARG A 47 -14.16 -12.44 8.74
CA ARG A 47 -14.22 -11.22 7.93
C ARG A 47 -14.82 -10.05 8.71
N ALA A 48 -15.95 -10.26 9.38
CA ALA A 48 -16.61 -9.20 10.16
C ALA A 48 -15.74 -8.66 11.29
N LEU A 49 -14.91 -9.52 11.90
CA LEU A 49 -14.02 -9.14 13.01
C LEU A 49 -12.69 -8.55 12.52
N VAL A 50 -11.99 -9.27 11.66
CA VAL A 50 -10.61 -8.93 11.24
C VAL A 50 -10.64 -8.00 10.04
N TRP A 51 -11.33 -8.38 8.96
CA TRP A 51 -11.31 -7.61 7.72
C TRP A 51 -11.88 -6.22 7.89
N ARG A 52 -12.97 -6.07 8.67
CA ARG A 52 -13.55 -4.76 8.96
C ARG A 52 -12.54 -3.80 9.61
N ARG A 53 -11.66 -4.31 10.48
CA ARG A 53 -10.60 -3.49 11.12
C ARG A 53 -9.51 -3.10 10.14
N VAL A 54 -9.11 -4.05 9.28
CA VAL A 54 -8.13 -3.81 8.21
C VAL A 54 -8.66 -2.78 7.21
N ALA A 55 -9.87 -2.97 6.69
CA ALA A 55 -10.50 -2.06 5.76
C ALA A 55 -10.70 -0.66 6.35
N ALA A 56 -11.11 -0.57 7.63
CA ALA A 56 -11.21 0.72 8.32
C ALA A 56 -9.86 1.41 8.46
N LEU A 57 -8.80 0.69 8.84
CA LEU A 57 -7.47 1.27 8.99
C LEU A 57 -6.89 1.71 7.64
N ALA A 58 -7.12 0.93 6.57
CA ALA A 58 -6.74 1.30 5.20
C ALA A 58 -7.42 2.60 4.77
N TYR A 59 -8.74 2.70 4.96
CA TYR A 59 -9.47 3.94 4.68
C TYR A 59 -8.95 5.13 5.51
N GLN A 60 -8.70 4.92 6.81
CA GLN A 60 -8.18 5.97 7.69
C GLN A 60 -6.79 6.45 7.30
N SER A 61 -5.99 5.62 6.63
CA SER A 61 -4.66 5.98 6.13
C SER A 61 -4.68 6.81 4.85
N LEU A 62 -5.85 6.98 4.22
CA LEU A 62 -5.99 7.82 3.04
C LEU A 62 -5.73 9.30 3.35
N PRO A 63 -5.30 10.09 2.35
CA PRO A 63 -5.10 11.52 2.51
C PRO A 63 -6.44 12.26 2.75
N PRO A 64 -6.42 13.44 3.40
CA PRO A 64 -7.64 14.17 3.78
C PRO A 64 -8.60 14.46 2.62
N TYR A 65 -8.09 14.65 1.40
CA TYR A 65 -8.94 14.88 0.23
C TYR A 65 -9.80 13.66 -0.12
N ALA A 66 -9.30 12.46 0.12
CA ALA A 66 -10.06 11.24 -0.11
C ALA A 66 -11.14 11.09 0.97
N HIS A 67 -10.88 11.50 2.21
CA HIS A 67 -11.93 11.56 3.23
C HIS A 67 -13.04 12.54 2.86
N ALA A 68 -12.69 13.70 2.30
CA ALA A 68 -13.65 14.66 1.76
C ALA A 68 -14.44 14.08 0.58
N LEU A 69 -13.77 13.40 -0.35
CA LEU A 69 -14.39 12.80 -1.54
C LEU A 69 -15.37 11.67 -1.20
N TYR A 70 -14.98 10.80 -0.26
CA TYR A 70 -15.78 9.64 0.16
C TYR A 70 -16.72 9.94 1.35
N GLY A 71 -16.70 11.16 1.89
CA GLY A 71 -17.64 11.66 2.89
C GLY A 71 -17.62 10.98 4.27
N ARG A 72 -16.61 10.16 4.61
CA ARG A 72 -16.55 9.47 5.91
C ARG A 72 -15.52 10.14 6.82
N PRO A 73 -15.85 10.36 8.10
CA PRO A 73 -14.92 10.96 9.05
C PRO A 73 -13.74 10.00 9.33
N ALA A 74 -12.54 10.57 9.41
CA ALA A 74 -11.34 9.84 9.83
C ALA A 74 -10.84 10.36 11.18
N PRO A 75 -10.26 9.50 12.04
CA PRO A 75 -9.57 9.92 13.25
C PRO A 75 -8.39 10.85 12.94
N PRO A 76 -7.88 11.59 13.95
CA PRO A 76 -6.68 12.40 13.78
C PRO A 76 -5.50 11.59 13.23
N PRO A 77 -4.67 12.14 12.32
CA PRO A 77 -3.56 11.42 11.67
C PRO A 77 -2.62 10.71 12.67
N ALA A 78 -2.28 11.36 13.79
CA ALA A 78 -1.44 10.77 14.82
C ALA A 78 -2.00 9.46 15.41
N THR A 79 -3.33 9.33 15.49
CA THR A 79 -3.97 8.09 15.94
C THR A 79 -3.88 7.01 14.89
N VAL A 80 -4.06 7.36 13.62
CA VAL A 80 -3.92 6.43 12.49
C VAL A 80 -2.48 5.92 12.40
N ASP A 81 -1.49 6.82 12.52
CA ASP A 81 -0.07 6.47 12.52
C ASP A 81 0.30 5.48 13.63
N ARG A 82 -0.18 5.72 14.85
CA ARG A 82 0.02 4.78 15.96
C ARG A 82 -0.58 3.41 15.65
N ARG A 83 -1.81 3.38 15.12
CA ARG A 83 -2.50 2.12 14.74
C ARG A 83 -1.76 1.39 13.62
N LEU A 84 -1.26 2.11 12.61
CA LEU A 84 -0.46 1.54 11.53
C LEU A 84 0.86 0.96 12.05
N ARG A 85 1.58 1.69 12.90
CA ARG A 85 2.83 1.21 13.51
C ARG A 85 2.60 -0.01 14.37
N ALA A 86 1.56 -0.01 15.21
CA ALA A 86 1.20 -1.16 16.05
C ALA A 86 0.82 -2.37 15.19
N THR A 87 -0.03 -2.16 14.18
CA THR A 87 -0.41 -3.23 13.23
C THR A 87 0.81 -3.80 12.52
N GLY A 88 1.71 -2.95 12.02
CA GLY A 88 2.96 -3.38 11.39
C GLY A 88 3.89 -4.12 12.35
N ALA A 89 3.94 -3.74 13.63
CA ALA A 89 4.71 -4.46 14.65
C ALA A 89 4.15 -5.87 14.89
N VAL A 90 2.83 -6.00 15.02
CA VAL A 90 2.14 -7.29 15.16
C VAL A 90 2.36 -8.17 13.93
N LEU A 91 2.21 -7.62 12.73
CA LEU A 91 2.42 -8.38 11.48
C LEU A 91 3.87 -8.87 11.34
N ARG A 92 4.85 -8.08 11.81
CA ARG A 92 6.27 -8.50 11.83
C ARG A 92 6.59 -9.58 12.86
N ALA A 93 5.73 -9.81 13.85
CA ALA A 93 5.87 -10.93 14.78
C ALA A 93 5.42 -12.27 14.17
N ILE A 94 4.75 -12.24 13.00
CA ILE A 94 4.36 -13.45 12.29
C ILE A 94 5.62 -14.14 11.74
N PRO A 95 5.86 -15.42 12.09
CA PRO A 95 7.06 -16.13 11.66
C PRO A 95 7.22 -16.17 10.14
N ASP A 96 8.46 -16.04 9.68
CA ASP A 96 8.84 -16.10 8.27
C ASP A 96 8.34 -17.35 7.56
N ARG A 97 8.31 -18.49 8.26
CA ARG A 97 7.80 -19.74 7.66
C ARG A 97 6.33 -19.62 7.26
N LEU A 98 5.52 -18.91 8.04
CA LEU A 98 4.12 -18.69 7.71
C LEU A 98 3.96 -17.61 6.63
N ARG A 99 4.69 -16.49 6.71
CA ARG A 99 4.58 -15.39 5.72
C ARG A 99 4.87 -15.87 4.29
N TRP A 100 5.80 -16.81 4.13
CA TRP A 100 6.21 -17.34 2.83
C TRP A 100 5.32 -18.48 2.30
N GLN A 101 4.40 -19.02 3.12
CA GLN A 101 3.43 -20.03 2.71
C GLN A 101 2.20 -19.43 2.01
N LEU A 102 1.98 -18.12 2.13
CA LEU A 102 0.73 -17.45 1.74
C LEU A 102 0.66 -16.78 0.35
N PRO A 103 1.71 -16.65 -0.47
CA PRO A 103 1.52 -16.35 -1.88
C PRO A 103 1.45 -17.65 -2.70
N PRO A 104 0.48 -17.82 -3.62
CA PRO A 104 0.70 -18.74 -4.74
C PRO A 104 2.01 -18.29 -5.39
N GLY A 105 2.98 -19.20 -5.54
CA GLY A 105 4.38 -18.89 -5.81
C GLY A 105 4.68 -18.12 -7.12
N HIS A 106 3.71 -17.45 -7.74
CA HIS A 106 3.81 -16.60 -8.91
C HIS A 106 4.88 -15.52 -8.79
N ILE A 107 5.03 -14.86 -7.63
CA ILE A 107 6.11 -13.89 -7.44
C ILE A 107 7.47 -14.60 -7.51
N LEU A 108 7.63 -15.70 -6.77
CA LEU A 108 8.86 -16.49 -6.78
C LEU A 108 9.16 -17.07 -8.18
N LYS A 109 8.14 -17.55 -8.89
CA LYS A 109 8.23 -18.05 -10.28
C LYS A 109 8.58 -16.92 -11.26
N ALA A 110 7.99 -15.73 -11.10
CA ALA A 110 8.31 -14.57 -11.91
C ALA A 110 9.77 -14.12 -11.68
N MET A 111 10.23 -14.10 -10.43
CA MET A 111 11.63 -13.80 -10.11
C MET A 111 12.59 -14.87 -10.65
N ALA A 112 12.20 -16.15 -10.62
CA ALA A 112 12.98 -17.23 -11.23
C ALA A 112 13.08 -17.03 -12.76
N ARG A 113 11.99 -16.64 -13.43
CA ARG A 113 11.96 -16.35 -14.87
C ARG A 113 12.75 -15.10 -15.26
N LEU A 114 12.67 -14.03 -14.46
CA LEU A 114 13.34 -12.75 -14.70
C LEU A 114 14.84 -12.76 -14.32
N GLY A 115 15.31 -13.83 -13.69
CA GLY A 115 16.71 -14.04 -13.34
C GLY A 115 17.17 -13.27 -12.10
N PRO A 116 18.45 -13.43 -11.70
CA PRO A 116 18.98 -12.94 -10.42
C PRO A 116 18.91 -11.41 -10.23
N GLY A 117 18.85 -10.64 -11.32
CA GLY A 117 18.70 -9.18 -11.29
C GLY A 117 17.35 -8.69 -10.77
N SER A 118 16.32 -9.54 -10.78
CA SER A 118 14.96 -9.21 -10.32
C SER A 118 14.76 -9.35 -8.81
N ARG A 119 15.72 -9.92 -8.09
CA ARG A 119 15.66 -10.07 -6.63
C ARG A 119 16.04 -8.75 -5.96
N PRO A 120 15.17 -8.11 -5.17
CA PRO A 120 15.57 -6.97 -4.36
C PRO A 120 16.60 -7.46 -3.35
N ALA A 121 17.87 -7.14 -3.58
CA ALA A 121 18.93 -7.43 -2.65
C ALA A 121 18.85 -6.42 -1.51
N ALA A 122 18.60 -6.87 -0.28
CA ALA A 122 18.51 -6.00 0.91
C ALA A 122 19.75 -5.09 1.08
N TYR A 123 20.91 -5.53 0.61
CA TYR A 123 22.14 -4.74 0.56
C TYR A 123 22.10 -3.57 -0.43
N ARG A 124 21.41 -3.70 -1.58
CA ARG A 124 21.26 -2.61 -2.55
C ARG A 124 20.33 -1.51 -2.03
N LEU A 125 19.26 -1.90 -1.31
CA LEU A 125 18.33 -0.95 -0.70
C LEU A 125 19.00 -0.05 0.37
N ARG A 126 19.97 -0.58 1.13
CA ARG A 126 20.75 0.23 2.08
C ARG A 126 21.68 1.24 1.40
N ARG A 127 22.16 0.94 0.19
CA ARG A 127 23.07 1.81 -0.56
C ARG A 127 22.30 2.91 -1.30
N GLU A 128 21.12 2.60 -1.84
CA GLU A 128 20.26 3.58 -2.52
C GLU A 128 19.62 4.60 -1.58
N ALA A 129 19.28 4.22 -0.35
CA ALA A 129 18.84 5.20 0.66
C ALA A 129 19.91 6.29 0.89
N ALA A 130 21.21 5.92 0.85
CA ALA A 130 22.31 6.88 0.96
C ALA A 130 22.60 7.67 -0.34
N ILE A 131 22.12 7.21 -1.50
CA ILE A 131 22.23 7.94 -2.78
C ILE A 131 21.14 9.01 -2.89
N LEU A 132 20.02 8.86 -2.18
CA LEU A 132 18.97 9.88 -2.12
C LEU A 132 19.37 11.11 -1.28
N ASP A 133 20.46 11.02 -0.50
CA ASP A 133 20.99 12.11 0.34
C ASP A 133 22.05 13.00 -0.36
N GLY A 134 22.41 12.74 -1.63
CA GLY A 134 23.37 13.59 -2.35
C GLY A 134 23.52 13.26 -3.84
N PRO A 135 24.07 14.18 -4.67
CA PRO A 135 24.18 13.96 -6.11
C PRO A 135 25.12 12.79 -6.39
N GLY A 136 24.54 11.68 -6.87
CA GLY A 136 25.26 10.47 -7.24
C GLY A 136 26.31 10.77 -8.31
N ARG A 137 27.58 10.52 -7.99
CA ARG A 137 28.68 10.57 -8.95
C ARG A 137 28.52 9.42 -9.95
N ALA A 138 27.95 9.73 -11.11
CA ALA A 138 28.21 9.03 -12.34
C ALA A 138 29.13 9.92 -13.20
N GLN A 139 30.42 9.87 -12.94
CA GLN A 139 31.44 10.33 -13.87
C GLN A 139 32.52 9.27 -13.98
N ARG A 140 32.69 8.80 -15.23
CA ARG A 140 33.62 7.83 -15.81
C ARG A 140 33.17 6.38 -15.80
#